data_AF-A0A418NU22-F1
#
_entry.id   AF-A0A418NU22-F1
#
_cell.length_a   1.000
_cell.length_b   1.000
_cell.length_c   1.000
_cell.angle_alpha   90.00
_cell.angle_beta   90.00
_cell.angle_gamma   90.00
#
_symmetry.space_group_name_H-M   'P 1'
#
loop_
_entity.id
_entity.type
_entity.pdbx_description
1 polymer ?
#
loop_
_entity_poly.entity_id
_entity_poly.type
_entity_poly.pdbx_seq_one_letter_code
_entity_poly.pdbx_strand_id
1 'polypeptide(L)'
;MTDPQDLFDRARALVLERQEASASMLARELGIRKQTAMDLMQELEQAEVVGPQPGARQILLDAEGNRRPGIGDNSGRKPARDTAADDRLRLLLERIERLEEEKKGIADDIRDVYSEAKAVGYDTKIMRQIVRLRKMDANDRAEQEMILDTYKAALGMG
;
A
#
# COMPACT_ATOMS: atom_id res chain seq x y z
N MET A 1 -42.17 -14.49 13.26
CA MET A 1 -41.41 -13.25 13.51
C MET A 1 -40.27 -13.66 14.43
N THR A 2 -39.05 -13.74 13.90
CA THR A 2 -37.87 -14.03 14.71
C THR A 2 -37.56 -12.78 15.52
N ASP A 3 -37.42 -12.91 16.83
CA ASP A 3 -37.08 -11.81 17.72
C ASP A 3 -35.71 -11.22 17.30
N PRO A 4 -35.57 -9.89 17.11
CA PRO A 4 -34.27 -9.27 16.84
C PRO A 4 -33.17 -9.69 17.81
N GLN A 5 -33.52 -9.92 19.09
CA GLN A 5 -32.56 -10.38 20.10
C GLN A 5 -32.09 -11.83 19.84
N ASP A 6 -33.00 -12.71 19.38
CA ASP A 6 -32.70 -14.10 19.02
C ASP A 6 -31.75 -14.19 17.81
N LEU A 7 -31.89 -13.27 16.84
CA LEU A 7 -30.98 -13.21 15.69
C LEU A 7 -29.57 -12.79 16.08
N PHE A 8 -29.44 -11.83 16.99
CA PHE A 8 -28.15 -11.40 17.52
C PHE A 8 -27.45 -12.53 18.28
N ASP A 9 -28.16 -13.21 19.18
CA ASP A 9 -27.60 -14.29 19.98
C ASP A 9 -27.15 -15.48 19.10
N ARG A 10 -27.93 -15.80 18.06
CA ARG A 10 -27.56 -16.82 17.06
C ARG A 10 -26.35 -16.41 16.22
N ALA A 11 -26.27 -15.15 15.81
CA ALA A 11 -25.12 -14.63 15.08
C ALA A 11 -23.84 -14.67 15.94
N ARG A 12 -23.95 -14.27 17.22
CA ARG A 12 -22.87 -14.35 18.19
C ARG A 12 -22.36 -15.77 18.37
N ALA A 13 -23.26 -16.72 18.63
CA ALA A 13 -22.91 -18.13 18.82
C ALA A 13 -22.15 -18.68 17.60
N LEU A 14 -22.64 -18.39 16.40
CA LEU A 14 -22.06 -18.87 15.14
C LEU A 14 -20.66 -18.32 14.89
N VAL A 15 -20.41 -17.03 15.17
CA VAL A 15 -19.08 -16.41 15.05
C VAL A 15 -18.07 -17.04 16.00
N LEU A 16 -18.48 -17.29 17.25
CA LEU A 16 -17.62 -17.93 18.26
C LEU A 16 -17.30 -19.39 17.89
N GLU A 17 -18.28 -20.14 17.41
CA GLU A 17 -18.13 -21.55 17.00
C GLU A 17 -17.24 -21.71 15.77
N ARG A 18 -17.50 -20.93 14.71
CA ARG A 18 -16.82 -21.06 13.41
C ARG A 18 -15.42 -20.44 13.39
N GLN A 19 -15.09 -19.64 14.40
CA GLN A 19 -13.90 -18.80 14.44
C GLN A 19 -13.77 -17.87 13.21
N GLU A 20 -14.90 -17.47 12.62
CA GLU A 20 -14.97 -16.59 11.45
C GLU A 20 -16.02 -15.51 11.70
N ALA A 21 -15.72 -14.28 11.28
CA ALA A 21 -16.61 -13.14 11.51
C ALA A 21 -16.82 -12.35 10.20
N SER A 22 -17.54 -12.92 9.24
CA SER A 22 -17.84 -12.26 7.97
C SER A 22 -19.35 -12.12 7.73
N ALA A 23 -19.78 -10.99 7.17
CA ALA A 23 -21.19 -10.76 6.85
C ALA A 23 -21.71 -11.79 5.81
N SER A 24 -20.84 -12.27 4.92
CA SER A 24 -21.18 -13.32 3.95
C SER A 24 -21.43 -14.67 4.63
N MET A 25 -20.65 -15.01 5.67
CA MET A 25 -20.87 -16.22 6.47
C MET A 25 -22.20 -16.12 7.22
N LEU A 26 -22.45 -15.01 7.94
CA LEU A 26 -23.72 -14.81 8.65
C LEU A 26 -24.94 -14.87 7.72
N ALA A 27 -24.87 -14.23 6.55
CA ALA A 27 -25.98 -14.24 5.58
C ALA A 27 -26.33 -15.66 5.12
N ARG A 28 -25.32 -16.50 4.86
CA ARG A 28 -25.51 -17.87 4.40
C ARG A 28 -26.08 -18.78 5.49
N GLU A 29 -25.48 -18.76 6.68
CA GLU A 29 -25.80 -19.71 7.76
C GLU A 29 -27.11 -19.35 8.46
N LEU A 30 -27.46 -18.07 8.55
CA LEU A 30 -28.71 -17.62 9.17
C LEU A 30 -29.86 -17.46 8.16
N GLY A 31 -29.60 -17.64 6.86
CA GLY A 31 -30.60 -17.47 5.80
C GLY A 31 -31.14 -16.05 5.69
N ILE A 32 -30.32 -15.04 6.05
CA ILE A 32 -30.72 -13.63 6.10
C ILE A 32 -30.12 -12.83 4.92
N ARG A 33 -30.69 -11.66 4.66
CA ARG A 33 -30.16 -10.76 3.62
C ARG A 33 -28.79 -10.24 4.02
N LYS A 34 -27.93 -10.00 3.02
CA LYS A 34 -26.58 -9.46 3.21
C LYS A 34 -26.57 -8.16 4.03
N GLN A 35 -27.55 -7.27 3.83
CA GLN A 35 -27.64 -6.03 4.61
C GLN A 35 -27.85 -6.30 6.10
N THR A 36 -28.83 -7.14 6.44
CA THR A 36 -29.10 -7.56 7.83
C THR A 36 -27.88 -8.24 8.47
N ALA A 37 -27.12 -9.02 7.70
CA ALA A 37 -25.88 -9.61 8.18
C ALA A 37 -24.78 -8.56 8.45
N MET A 38 -24.70 -7.49 7.66
CA MET A 38 -23.76 -6.39 7.90
C MET A 38 -24.15 -5.59 9.15
N ASP A 39 -25.44 -5.35 9.35
CA ASP A 39 -25.97 -4.68 10.53
C ASP A 39 -25.65 -5.49 11.79
N LEU A 40 -25.86 -6.81 11.76
CA LEU A 40 -25.45 -7.73 12.84
C LEU A 40 -23.94 -7.74 13.08
N MET A 41 -23.10 -7.67 12.04
CA MET A 41 -21.64 -7.56 12.23
C MET A 41 -21.24 -6.26 12.94
N GLN A 42 -21.98 -5.17 12.73
CA GLN A 42 -21.76 -3.89 13.39
C GLN A 42 -22.25 -3.92 14.84
N GLU A 43 -23.38 -4.57 15.11
CA GLU A 43 -23.86 -4.80 16.47
C GLU A 43 -22.91 -5.69 17.28
N LEU A 44 -22.38 -6.77 16.68
CA LEU A 44 -21.38 -7.64 17.31
C LEU A 44 -20.05 -6.91 17.60
N GLU A 45 -19.71 -5.90 16.79
CA GLU A 45 -18.57 -5.02 17.03
C GLU A 45 -18.82 -4.05 18.19
N GLN A 46 -20.01 -3.43 18.25
CA GLN A 46 -20.42 -2.56 19.37
C GLN A 46 -20.50 -3.32 20.70
N ALA A 47 -20.86 -4.61 20.64
CA ALA A 47 -20.90 -5.52 21.79
C ALA A 47 -19.54 -6.15 22.14
N GLU A 48 -18.45 -5.72 21.48
CA GLU A 48 -17.08 -6.22 21.69
C GLU A 48 -16.90 -7.75 21.49
N VAL A 49 -17.83 -8.41 20.78
CA VAL A 49 -17.70 -9.82 20.41
C VAL A 49 -16.65 -10.01 19.31
N VAL A 50 -16.53 -9.00 18.44
CA VAL A 50 -15.70 -9.02 17.23
C VAL A 50 -14.90 -7.71 17.13
N GLY A 51 -13.61 -7.78 16.79
CA GLY A 51 -12.74 -6.60 16.67
C GLY A 51 -13.06 -5.64 15.50
N PRO A 52 -12.57 -4.38 15.55
CA PRO A 52 -13.06 -3.26 14.73
C PRO A 52 -12.47 -3.10 13.31
N GLN A 53 -12.11 -4.19 12.61
CA GLN A 53 -11.51 -4.08 11.26
C GLN A 53 -12.04 -5.11 10.24
N PRO A 54 -12.24 -4.73 8.96
CA PRO A 54 -12.54 -5.68 7.89
C PRO A 54 -11.25 -6.35 7.43
N GLY A 55 -10.79 -7.34 8.21
CA GLY A 55 -9.65 -8.20 7.93
C GLY A 55 -9.25 -8.99 9.18
N ALA A 56 -9.24 -10.33 9.08
CA ALA A 56 -8.97 -11.31 10.15
C ALA A 56 -9.43 -10.86 11.57
N ARG A 57 -10.75 -10.75 11.74
CA ARG A 57 -11.39 -10.34 13.00
C ARG A 57 -11.04 -11.33 14.10
N GLN A 58 -10.36 -10.84 15.14
CA GLN A 58 -10.00 -11.63 16.30
C GLN A 58 -11.20 -11.78 17.23
N ILE A 59 -11.46 -13.02 17.66
CA ILE A 59 -12.54 -13.36 18.59
C ILE A 59 -12.02 -13.19 20.02
N LEU A 60 -12.70 -12.33 20.80
CA LEU A 60 -12.25 -11.90 22.12
C LEU A 60 -12.81 -12.75 23.28
N LEU A 61 -13.77 -13.63 22.99
CA LEU A 61 -14.43 -14.49 23.97
C LEU A 61 -14.25 -15.97 23.61
N ASP A 62 -14.16 -16.85 24.61
CA ASP A 62 -14.28 -18.28 24.38
C ASP A 62 -15.75 -18.75 24.29
N ALA A 63 -15.93 -20.05 24.06
CA ALA A 63 -17.25 -20.69 23.89
C ALA A 63 -18.12 -20.64 25.17
N GLU A 64 -17.53 -20.31 26.31
CA GLU A 64 -18.19 -20.24 27.62
C GLU A 64 -18.49 -18.79 28.04
N GLY A 65 -18.16 -17.82 27.17
CA GLY A 65 -18.37 -16.39 27.41
C GLY A 65 -17.30 -15.76 28.32
N ASN A 66 -16.23 -16.48 28.62
CA ASN A 66 -15.12 -15.97 29.43
C ASN A 66 -14.10 -15.25 28.54
N ARG A 67 -13.50 -14.20 29.10
CA ARG A 67 -12.39 -13.49 28.44
C ARG A 67 -11.17 -14.38 28.45
N ARG A 68 -10.54 -14.58 27.29
CA ARG A 68 -9.29 -15.34 27.20
C ARG A 68 -8.17 -14.60 27.96
N PRO A 69 -7.55 -15.20 28.99
CA PRO A 69 -6.43 -14.57 29.68
C PRO A 69 -5.22 -14.49 28.74
N GLY A 70 -4.66 -13.28 28.58
CA GLY A 70 -3.54 -12.99 27.68
C GLY A 70 -3.90 -12.19 26.43
N ILE A 71 -5.16 -11.85 26.22
CA ILE A 71 -5.63 -10.96 25.14
C ILE A 71 -6.62 -9.97 25.76
N GLY A 72 -6.15 -8.85 26.31
CA GLY A 72 -7.10 -7.87 26.86
C GLY A 72 -6.66 -6.86 27.91
N ASP A 73 -5.37 -6.63 28.17
CA ASP A 73 -4.95 -5.38 28.82
C ASP A 73 -4.75 -4.30 27.76
N ASN A 74 -5.87 -3.89 27.16
CA ASN A 74 -5.94 -2.63 26.42
C ASN A 74 -7.27 -1.96 26.76
N SER A 75 -7.40 -1.60 28.04
CA SER A 75 -8.33 -0.56 28.48
C SER A 75 -8.33 0.57 27.46
N GLY A 76 -9.51 1.02 27.03
CA GLY A 76 -9.79 2.00 25.96
C GLY A 76 -9.18 3.40 26.11
N ARG A 77 -7.96 3.53 26.63
CA ARG A 77 -7.01 4.53 26.18
C ARG A 77 -6.38 3.95 24.92
N LYS A 78 -6.78 4.42 23.73
CA LYS A 78 -5.78 4.49 22.66
C LYS A 78 -4.58 5.17 23.35
N PRO A 79 -3.39 4.53 23.50
CA PRO A 79 -2.22 5.33 23.83
C PRO A 79 -2.24 6.45 22.79
N ALA A 80 -2.04 7.70 23.21
CA ALA A 80 -1.85 8.77 22.25
C ALA A 80 -0.82 8.22 21.26
N ARG A 81 -1.26 7.80 20.06
CA ARG A 81 -0.38 7.21 19.06
C ARG A 81 0.68 8.27 18.92
N ASP A 82 1.92 7.91 19.26
CA ASP A 82 3.03 8.83 19.47
C ASP A 82 2.89 10.02 18.54
N THR A 83 2.40 11.16 19.04
CA THR A 83 2.21 12.35 18.20
C THR A 83 3.54 12.70 17.54
N ALA A 84 4.64 12.43 18.23
CA ALA A 84 6.00 12.47 17.72
C ALA A 84 6.29 11.52 16.53
N ALA A 85 5.75 10.30 16.50
CA ALA A 85 5.94 9.37 15.37
C ALA A 85 5.11 9.79 14.15
N ASP A 86 3.86 10.22 14.38
CA ASP A 86 2.99 10.75 13.32
C ASP A 86 3.53 12.09 12.76
N ASP A 87 4.11 12.95 13.62
CA ASP A 87 4.76 14.20 13.23
C ASP A 87 6.08 13.95 12.46
N ARG A 88 6.88 12.97 12.88
CA ARG A 88 8.10 12.58 12.15
C ARG A 88 7.77 12.08 10.75
N LEU A 89 6.71 11.27 10.61
CA LEU A 89 6.26 10.81 9.30
C LEU A 89 5.81 11.99 8.43
N ARG A 90 5.03 12.93 8.98
CA ARG A 90 4.60 14.15 8.27
C ARG A 90 5.80 14.95 7.75
N LEU A 91 6.80 15.22 8.60
CA LEU A 91 8.00 15.97 8.21
C LEU A 91 8.82 15.25 7.12
N LEU A 92 8.88 13.91 7.16
CA LEU A 92 9.54 13.13 6.10
C LEU A 92 8.79 13.25 4.78
N LEU A 93 7.45 13.18 4.80
CA LEU A 93 6.61 13.31 3.61
C LEU A 93 6.74 14.72 3.00
N GLU A 94 6.61 15.78 3.81
CA GLU A 94 6.78 17.16 3.34
C GLU A 94 8.15 17.39 2.69
N ARG A 95 9.21 16.81 3.28
CA ARG A 95 10.56 16.87 2.69
C ARG A 95 10.62 16.14 1.35
N ILE A 96 9.99 14.98 1.22
CA ILE A 96 9.95 14.21 -0.03
C ILE A 96 9.18 14.99 -1.10
N GLU A 97 8.03 15.55 -0.76
CA GLU A 97 7.20 16.33 -1.69
C GLU A 97 7.96 17.54 -2.24
N ARG A 98 8.66 18.28 -1.37
CA ARG A 98 9.52 19.39 -1.82
C ARG A 98 10.63 18.91 -2.76
N LEU A 99 11.29 17.79 -2.44
CA LEU A 99 12.35 17.24 -3.29
C LEU A 99 11.81 16.75 -4.65
N GLU A 100 10.59 16.21 -4.70
CA GLU A 100 9.95 15.82 -5.96
C GLU A 100 9.56 17.04 -6.80
N GLU A 101 9.14 18.14 -6.17
CA GLU A 101 8.89 19.41 -6.87
C GLU A 101 10.18 20.01 -7.43
N GLU A 102 11.27 20.05 -6.64
CA GLU A 102 12.60 20.49 -7.09
C GLU A 102 13.09 19.64 -8.27
N LYS A 103 12.96 18.31 -8.18
CA LYS A 103 13.32 17.36 -9.25
C LYS A 103 12.49 17.58 -10.52
N LYS A 104 11.20 17.91 -10.38
CA LYS A 104 10.35 18.27 -11.52
C LYS A 104 10.84 19.55 -12.20
N GLY A 105 11.14 20.59 -11.43
CA GLY A 105 11.73 21.84 -11.96
C GLY A 105 13.01 21.58 -12.75
N ILE A 106 13.93 20.81 -12.18
CA ILE A 106 15.19 20.43 -12.86
C ILE A 106 14.91 19.63 -14.14
N ALA A 107 13.94 18.72 -14.12
CA ALA A 107 13.57 17.94 -15.30
C ALA A 107 12.97 18.81 -16.41
N ASP A 108 12.23 19.85 -16.04
CA ASP A 108 11.66 20.83 -16.96
C ASP A 108 12.77 21.70 -17.57
N ASP A 109 13.69 22.22 -16.75
CA ASP A 109 14.88 22.96 -17.23
C ASP A 109 15.72 22.14 -18.23
N ILE A 110 15.96 20.86 -17.92
CA ILE A 110 16.67 19.94 -18.84
C ILE A 110 15.92 19.81 -20.17
N ARG A 111 14.58 19.75 -20.14
CA ARG A 111 13.76 19.66 -21.36
C ARG A 111 13.86 20.94 -22.19
N ASP A 112 13.89 22.09 -21.56
CA ASP A 112 14.01 23.39 -22.22
C ASP A 112 15.38 23.52 -22.91
N VAL A 113 16.47 23.10 -22.26
CA VAL A 113 17.81 23.06 -22.87
C VAL A 113 17.83 22.15 -24.11
N TYR A 114 17.22 20.97 -24.07
CA TYR A 114 17.11 20.12 -25.26
C TYR A 114 16.25 20.76 -26.36
N SER A 115 15.22 21.51 -25.97
CA SER A 115 14.33 22.19 -26.93
C SER A 115 15.06 23.35 -27.61
N GLU A 116 15.86 24.12 -26.88
CA GLU A 116 16.76 25.15 -27.41
C GLU A 116 17.78 24.53 -28.37
N ALA A 117 18.45 23.45 -27.96
CA ALA A 117 19.43 22.76 -28.81
C ALA A 117 18.80 22.28 -30.14
N LYS A 118 17.55 21.78 -30.08
CA LYS A 118 16.79 21.41 -31.27
C LYS A 118 16.50 22.61 -32.18
N ALA A 119 16.12 23.75 -31.61
CA ALA A 119 15.85 24.98 -32.36
C ALA A 119 17.10 25.52 -33.07
N VAL A 120 18.28 25.32 -32.47
CA VAL A 120 19.58 25.65 -33.08
C VAL A 120 20.01 24.63 -34.15
N GLY A 121 19.38 23.46 -34.21
CA GLY A 121 19.62 22.43 -35.23
C GLY A 121 20.41 21.21 -34.76
N TYR A 122 20.67 21.06 -33.45
CA TYR A 122 21.33 19.86 -32.92
C TYR A 122 20.36 18.67 -32.83
N ASP A 123 20.88 17.45 -33.06
CA ASP A 123 20.14 16.22 -32.83
C ASP A 123 20.12 15.87 -31.33
N THR A 124 18.98 16.14 -30.71
CA THR A 124 18.75 15.86 -29.29
C THR A 124 18.83 14.37 -28.91
N LYS A 125 18.58 13.43 -29.84
CA LYS A 125 18.74 11.99 -29.58
C LYS A 125 20.22 11.64 -29.40
N ILE A 126 21.07 12.16 -30.29
CA ILE A 126 22.52 11.98 -30.20
C ILE A 126 23.06 12.67 -28.96
N MET A 127 22.61 13.89 -28.64
CA MET A 127 23.01 14.57 -27.40
C MET A 127 22.68 13.76 -26.13
N ARG A 128 21.50 13.12 -26.06
CA ARG A 128 21.14 12.24 -24.93
C ARG A 128 22.06 11.02 -24.84
N GLN A 129 22.45 10.44 -25.96
CA GLN A 129 23.45 9.35 -26.00
C GLN A 129 24.79 9.83 -25.46
N ILE A 130 25.27 11.01 -25.91
CA ILE A 130 26.52 11.61 -25.41
C ILE A 130 26.46 11.88 -23.91
N VAL A 131 25.38 12.45 -23.38
CA VAL A 131 25.23 12.68 -21.93
C VAL A 131 25.30 11.36 -21.16
N ARG A 132 24.72 10.27 -21.68
CA ARG A 132 24.82 8.95 -21.06
C ARG A 132 26.27 8.42 -21.09
N LEU A 133 26.96 8.52 -22.22
CA LEU A 133 28.36 8.09 -22.36
C LEU A 133 29.31 8.91 -21.47
N ARG A 134 29.03 10.19 -21.25
CA ARG A 134 29.80 11.06 -20.36
C ARG A 134 29.61 10.77 -18.88
N LYS A 135 28.56 10.04 -18.51
CA LYS A 135 28.33 9.57 -17.13
C LYS A 135 29.06 8.27 -16.82
N MET A 136 29.55 7.56 -17.83
CA MET A 136 30.32 6.32 -17.68
C MET A 136 31.79 6.64 -17.39
N ASP A 137 32.47 5.72 -16.69
CA ASP A 137 33.92 5.76 -16.55
C ASP A 137 34.61 5.68 -17.93
N ALA A 138 35.80 6.24 -18.04
CA ALA A 138 36.54 6.26 -19.29
C ALA A 138 36.92 4.86 -19.78
N ASN A 139 37.28 3.95 -18.88
CA ASN A 139 37.64 2.58 -19.22
C ASN A 139 36.41 1.80 -19.66
N ASP A 140 35.30 1.89 -18.91
CA ASP A 140 34.03 1.24 -19.26
C ASP A 140 33.53 1.67 -20.64
N ARG A 141 33.64 2.97 -20.96
CA ARG A 141 33.28 3.49 -22.28
C ARG A 141 34.16 2.92 -23.39
N ALA A 142 35.48 2.87 -23.18
CA ALA A 142 36.42 2.34 -24.16
C ALA A 142 36.20 0.83 -24.41
N GLU A 143 35.95 0.06 -23.35
CA GLU A 143 35.61 -1.36 -23.45
C GLU A 143 34.30 -1.55 -24.23
N GLN A 144 33.26 -0.78 -23.90
CA GLN A 144 31.98 -0.85 -24.61
C GLN A 144 32.12 -0.49 -26.10
N GLU A 145 32.92 0.52 -26.44
CA GLU A 145 33.20 0.91 -27.84
C GLU A 145 33.91 -0.21 -28.60
N MET A 146 34.93 -0.83 -28.00
CA MET A 146 35.66 -1.95 -28.59
C MET A 146 34.75 -3.16 -28.86
N ILE A 147 33.87 -3.50 -27.92
CA ILE A 147 32.89 -4.58 -28.09
C ILE A 147 31.90 -4.23 -29.21
N LEU A 148 31.39 -3.00 -29.21
CA LEU A 148 30.44 -2.53 -30.22
C LEU A 148 31.04 -2.62 -31.63
N ASP A 149 32.28 -2.17 -31.81
CA ASP A 149 32.95 -2.20 -33.11
C ASP A 149 33.24 -3.63 -33.57
N THR A 150 33.58 -4.54 -32.65
CA THR A 150 33.69 -5.98 -32.94
C THR A 150 32.38 -6.53 -33.49
N TYR A 151 31.24 -6.17 -32.89
CA TYR A 151 29.92 -6.62 -33.35
C TYR A 151 29.51 -5.98 -34.67
N LYS A 152 29.78 -4.69 -34.89
CA LYS A 152 29.55 -4.04 -36.19
C LYS A 152 30.34 -4.73 -37.30
N ALA A 153 31.61 -5.03 -37.07
CA ALA A 153 32.47 -5.72 -38.03
C ALA A 153 31.91 -7.11 -38.38
N ALA A 154 31.48 -7.88 -37.37
CA ALA A 154 30.86 -9.18 -37.57
C ALA A 154 29.55 -9.11 -38.39
N LEU A 155 28.82 -7.99 -38.29
CA LEU A 155 27.58 -7.73 -39.03
C LEU A 155 27.81 -7.00 -40.37
N GLY A 156 29.06 -6.70 -40.75
CA GLY A 156 29.37 -5.92 -41.96
C GLY A 156 28.90 -4.46 -41.93
N MET A 157 28.75 -3.88 -40.73
CA MET A 157 28.31 -2.50 -40.49
C MET A 157 29.51 -1.53 -40.31
N GLY A 158 30.57 -1.71 -41.09
CA GLY A 158 31.81 -0.91 -41.04
C GLY A 158 31.94 0.11 -42.16
#